data_AF-A0A7J0BQT5-F1
#
_entry.id   AF-A0A7J0BQT5-F1
#
_cell.length_a   1.000
_cell.length_b   1.000
_cell.length_c   1.000
_cell.angle_alpha   90.00
_cell.angle_beta   90.00
_cell.angle_gamma   90.00
#
_symmetry.space_group_name_H-M   'P 1'
#
loop_
_entity.id
_entity.type
_entity.pdbx_description
1 polymer ?
#
loop_
_entity_poly.entity_id
_entity_poly.type
_entity_poly.pdbx_seq_one_letter_code
_entity_poly.pdbx_strand_id
1 'polypeptide(L)'
;MSEKYSVLFMRDDTRVHRFRISPLWLKLLIWMQGILVLVASLGFYAGYTYWHRNESLQTERINLERELREMQVHLERLENVEQILQSNDPEDLQVLLGTMSVEDSSKEKSTLDLGALLATEDSQLVSIENIALKETDSSTLSLSFDLNNLDTTKSVDGEALISLVTRDGQLVSVSADSKDLKFLISRFKKVVAALPMPENTTLKDVYALRIVINSGGKTVLRDVLPVESILQ
;
A
#
# COMPACT_ATOMS: atom_id res chain seq x y z
N MET A 1 56.70 -33.17 -19.68
CA MET A 1 57.56 -32.21 -20.40
C MET A 1 56.84 -30.86 -20.37
N SER A 2 57.43 -29.84 -19.74
CA SER A 2 56.82 -28.50 -19.72
C SER A 2 57.17 -27.77 -21.01
N GLU A 3 56.17 -27.57 -21.88
CA GLU A 3 56.34 -26.68 -23.02
C GLU A 3 56.69 -25.26 -22.55
N LYS A 4 57.59 -24.58 -23.28
CA LYS A 4 58.06 -23.23 -22.94
C LYS A 4 57.85 -22.35 -24.17
N TYR A 5 57.11 -21.26 -24.01
CA TYR A 5 56.91 -20.29 -25.09
C TYR A 5 58.09 -19.29 -25.10
N SER A 6 58.68 -19.07 -26.29
CA SER A 6 59.74 -18.08 -26.49
C SER A 6 59.17 -16.90 -27.26
N VAL A 7 58.93 -15.79 -26.57
CA VAL A 7 58.42 -14.56 -27.20
C VAL A 7 59.62 -13.71 -27.61
N LEU A 8 59.73 -13.45 -28.92
CA LEU A 8 60.76 -12.58 -29.51
C LEU A 8 60.16 -11.20 -29.70
N PHE A 9 60.66 -10.20 -28.98
CA PHE A 9 60.25 -8.80 -29.18
C PHE A 9 61.29 -8.12 -30.08
N MET A 10 60.92 -7.86 -31.34
CA MET A 10 61.70 -7.04 -32.26
C MET A 10 61.09 -5.63 -32.28
N ARG A 11 61.85 -4.66 -31.79
CA ARG A 11 61.57 -3.22 -31.94
C ARG A 11 62.60 -2.68 -32.91
N ASP A 12 62.15 -2.01 -33.97
CA ASP A 12 62.95 -1.70 -35.17
C ASP A 12 64.27 -0.96 -34.85
N ASP A 13 64.30 -0.13 -33.80
CA ASP A 13 65.46 0.70 -33.48
C ASP A 13 66.30 0.23 -32.27
N THR A 14 66.13 -1.00 -31.77
CA THR A 14 66.88 -1.44 -30.55
C THR A 14 67.19 -2.93 -30.45
N ARG A 15 68.17 -3.25 -29.61
CA ARG A 15 68.70 -4.59 -29.35
C ARG A 15 67.57 -5.57 -28.98
N VAL A 16 67.54 -6.73 -29.65
CA VAL A 16 66.51 -7.76 -29.50
C VAL A 16 66.60 -8.44 -28.13
N HIS A 17 65.57 -8.29 -27.30
CA HIS A 17 65.47 -8.95 -26.01
C HIS A 17 64.63 -10.24 -26.13
N ARG A 18 65.18 -11.37 -25.68
CA ARG A 18 64.48 -12.66 -25.65
C ARG A 18 63.97 -12.92 -24.24
N PHE A 19 62.65 -12.92 -24.07
CA PHE A 19 62.03 -13.32 -22.81
C PHE A 19 61.49 -14.75 -22.94
N ARG A 20 61.97 -15.65 -22.07
CA ARG A 20 61.45 -17.00 -21.94
C ARG A 20 60.37 -17.00 -20.87
N ILE A 21 59.11 -17.02 -21.28
CA ILE A 21 57.97 -16.98 -20.37
C ILE A 21 57.41 -18.40 -20.25
N SER A 22 57.22 -18.88 -19.02
CA SER A 22 56.57 -20.16 -18.80
C SER A 22 55.06 -20.04 -19.14
N PRO A 23 54.43 -21.06 -19.73
CA PRO A 23 53.00 -21.02 -20.07
C PRO A 23 52.11 -20.80 -18.84
N LEU A 24 52.60 -21.17 -17.66
CA LEU A 24 51.93 -20.92 -16.38
C LEU A 24 51.81 -19.44 -16.06
N TRP A 25 52.85 -18.63 -16.29
CA TRP A 25 52.81 -17.18 -16.02
C TRP A 25 51.84 -16.46 -16.96
N LEU A 26 51.79 -16.86 -18.23
CA LEU A 26 50.82 -16.30 -19.18
C LEU A 26 49.38 -16.65 -18.79
N LYS A 27 49.12 -17.92 -18.43
CA LYS A 27 47.80 -18.35 -17.95
C LYS A 27 47.41 -17.63 -16.67
N LEU A 28 48.32 -17.51 -15.70
CA LEU A 28 48.07 -16.79 -14.44
C LEU A 28 47.70 -15.32 -14.68
N LEU A 29 48.40 -14.62 -15.59
CA LEU A 29 48.05 -13.24 -15.93
C LEU A 29 46.66 -13.12 -16.55
N ILE A 30 46.29 -14.05 -17.45
CA ILE A 30 44.95 -14.06 -18.06
C ILE A 30 43.86 -14.34 -17.01
N TRP A 31 44.08 -15.33 -16.13
CA TRP A 31 43.16 -15.64 -15.04
C TRP A 31 43.04 -14.47 -14.04
N MET A 32 44.16 -13.85 -13.68
CA MET A 32 44.19 -12.67 -12.81
C MET A 32 43.37 -11.52 -13.42
N GLN A 33 43.57 -11.24 -14.71
CA GLN A 33 42.81 -10.19 -15.40
C GLN A 33 41.30 -10.51 -15.41
N GLY A 34 40.93 -11.77 -15.67
CA GLY A 34 39.53 -12.21 -15.61
C GLY A 34 38.91 -12.04 -14.23
N ILE A 35 39.61 -12.45 -13.17
CA ILE A 35 39.15 -12.31 -11.78
C ILE A 35 38.99 -10.83 -11.42
N LEU A 36 39.93 -9.97 -11.84
CA LEU A 36 39.87 -8.54 -11.55
C LEU A 36 38.63 -7.89 -12.16
N VAL A 37 38.30 -8.22 -13.41
CA VAL A 37 37.05 -7.75 -14.06
C VAL A 37 35.80 -8.29 -13.37
N LEU A 38 35.86 -9.54 -12.90
CA LEU A 38 34.75 -10.17 -12.19
C LEU A 38 34.49 -9.47 -10.85
N VAL A 39 35.54 -9.21 -10.06
CA VAL A 39 35.45 -8.48 -8.78
C VAL A 39 34.95 -7.05 -9.00
N ALA A 40 35.43 -6.35 -10.04
CA ALA A 40 34.96 -5.01 -10.37
C ALA A 40 33.47 -5.00 -10.72
N SER A 41 33.02 -5.96 -11.53
CA SER A 41 31.60 -6.11 -11.88
C SER A 41 30.73 -6.41 -10.64
N LEU A 42 31.21 -7.29 -9.75
CA LEU A 42 30.51 -7.60 -8.50
C LEU A 42 30.43 -6.38 -7.58
N GLY A 43 31.53 -5.63 -7.46
CA GLY A 43 31.61 -4.42 -6.65
C GLY A 43 30.67 -3.33 -7.17
N PHE A 44 30.57 -3.16 -8.49
CA PHE A 44 29.63 -2.24 -9.11
C PHE A 44 28.17 -2.64 -8.83
N TYR A 45 27.85 -3.93 -9.00
CA TYR A 45 26.50 -4.44 -8.73
C TYR A 45 26.11 -4.29 -7.24
N ALA A 46 27.00 -4.66 -6.33
CA ALA A 46 26.79 -4.49 -4.90
C ALA A 46 26.64 -2.99 -4.55
N GLY A 47 27.54 -2.13 -5.05
CA GLY A 47 27.46 -0.69 -4.83
C GLY A 47 26.14 -0.09 -5.29
N TYR A 48 25.66 -0.46 -6.49
CA TYR A 48 24.39 0.02 -7.02
C TYR A 48 23.19 -0.39 -6.16
N THR A 49 23.13 -1.66 -5.77
CA THR A 49 22.02 -2.18 -4.95
C THR A 49 22.02 -1.62 -3.53
N TYR A 50 23.18 -1.42 -2.92
CA TYR A 50 23.30 -0.80 -1.60
C TYR A 50 22.97 0.69 -1.60
N TRP A 51 23.36 1.42 -2.64
CA TRP A 51 23.04 2.85 -2.76
C TRP A 51 21.53 3.08 -2.72
N HIS A 52 20.78 2.27 -3.47
CA HIS A 52 19.32 2.41 -3.55
C HIS A 52 18.62 2.07 -2.22
N ARG A 53 19.18 1.12 -1.44
CA ARG A 53 18.70 0.80 -0.08
C ARG A 53 19.09 1.84 0.96
N ASN A 54 20.22 2.52 0.77
CA ASN A 54 20.70 3.51 1.72
C ASN A 54 19.91 4.83 1.64
N GLU A 55 19.48 5.24 0.44
CA GLU A 55 18.63 6.44 0.29
C GLU A 55 17.26 6.27 0.97
N SER A 56 16.64 5.10 0.87
CA SER A 56 15.37 4.83 1.56
C SER A 56 15.55 4.83 3.07
N LEU A 57 16.63 4.23 3.58
CA LEU A 57 16.94 4.19 5.02
C LEU A 57 17.24 5.58 5.58
N GLN A 58 17.91 6.45 4.83
CA GLN A 58 18.16 7.84 5.25
C GLN A 58 16.85 8.65 5.27
N THR A 59 15.97 8.45 4.29
CA THR A 59 14.67 9.12 4.24
C THR A 59 13.79 8.69 5.42
N GLU A 60 13.78 7.41 5.75
CA GLU A 60 13.06 6.87 6.90
C GLU A 60 13.58 7.45 8.21
N ARG A 61 14.91 7.53 8.40
CA ARG A 61 15.52 8.18 9.57
C ARG A 61 15.09 9.64 9.71
N ILE A 62 15.11 10.41 8.64
CA ILE A 62 14.70 11.83 8.66
C ILE A 62 13.22 11.96 9.03
N ASN A 63 12.36 11.08 8.51
CA ASN A 63 10.94 11.08 8.84
C ASN A 63 10.68 10.71 10.31
N LEU A 64 11.32 9.65 10.82
CA LEU A 64 11.21 9.26 12.23
C LEU A 64 11.67 10.38 13.17
N GLU A 65 12.78 11.04 12.85
CA GLU A 65 13.25 12.18 13.65
C GLU A 65 12.29 13.37 13.60
N ARG A 66 11.62 13.61 12.47
CA ARG A 66 10.59 14.66 12.36
C ARG A 66 9.39 14.32 13.24
N GLU A 67 8.92 13.08 13.18
CA GLU A 67 7.80 12.61 14.00
C GLU A 67 8.09 12.73 15.50
N LEU A 68 9.28 12.33 15.94
CA LEU A 68 9.71 12.51 17.34
C LEU A 68 9.72 13.98 17.76
N ARG A 69 10.20 14.88 16.91
CA ARG A 69 10.16 16.33 17.19
C ARG A 69 8.74 16.85 17.26
N GLU A 70 7.85 16.41 16.38
CA GLU A 70 6.44 16.83 16.37
C GLU A 70 5.68 16.35 17.60
N MET A 71 5.93 15.12 18.06
CA MET A 71 5.39 14.59 19.31
C MET A 71 5.93 15.37 20.52
N GLN A 72 7.23 15.68 20.54
CA GLN A 72 7.83 16.48 21.63
C GLN A 72 7.21 17.88 21.70
N VAL A 73 7.01 18.53 20.55
CA VAL A 73 6.33 19.84 20.49
C VAL A 73 4.87 19.73 20.93
N HIS A 74 4.17 18.63 20.62
CA HIS A 74 2.81 18.41 21.12
C HIS A 74 2.76 18.26 22.63
N LEU A 75 3.71 17.53 23.22
CA LEU A 75 3.81 17.38 24.67
C LEU A 75 4.09 18.72 25.34
N GLU A 76 5.04 19.50 24.84
CA GLU A 76 5.35 20.83 25.36
C GLU A 76 4.14 21.78 25.25
N ARG A 77 3.37 21.68 24.17
CA ARG A 77 2.12 22.44 24.02
C ARG A 77 1.04 21.99 24.99
N LEU A 78 0.89 20.68 25.19
CA LEU A 78 -0.09 20.14 26.15
C LEU A 78 0.26 20.54 27.57
N GLU A 79 1.54 20.49 27.94
CA GLU A 79 2.04 20.96 29.23
C GLU A 79 1.76 22.46 29.42
N ASN A 80 2.02 23.28 28.41
CA ASN A 80 1.69 24.71 28.45
C ASN A 80 0.17 24.95 28.56
N VAL A 81 -0.65 24.18 27.84
CA VAL A 81 -2.11 24.29 27.89
C VAL A 81 -2.64 23.83 29.24
N GLU A 82 -2.10 22.76 29.82
CA GLU A 82 -2.43 22.30 31.17
C GLU A 82 -2.06 23.37 32.21
N GLN A 83 -0.88 23.98 32.09
CA GLN A 83 -0.47 25.07 32.96
C GLN A 83 -1.41 26.29 32.83
N ILE A 84 -1.84 26.63 31.61
CA ILE A 84 -2.84 27.69 31.37
C ILE A 84 -4.19 27.30 32.00
N LEU A 85 -4.67 26.08 31.79
CA LEU A 85 -5.93 25.58 32.37
C LEU A 85 -5.89 25.52 33.90
N GLN A 86 -4.71 25.26 34.49
CA GLN A 86 -4.53 25.22 35.94
C GLN A 86 -4.37 26.64 36.53
N SER A 87 -3.80 27.57 35.76
CA SER A 87 -3.65 28.97 36.15
C SER A 87 -4.90 29.83 35.92
N ASN A 88 -5.88 29.35 35.16
CA ASN A 88 -7.17 30.02 34.95
C ASN A 88 -8.28 29.32 35.74
N ASP A 89 -9.06 30.08 36.50
CA ASP A 89 -10.06 29.56 37.41
C ASP A 89 -11.19 28.80 36.66
N PRO A 90 -11.67 27.66 37.20
CA PRO A 90 -12.67 26.79 36.54
C PRO A 90 -14.05 27.44 36.38
N GLU A 91 -14.28 28.57 37.04
CA GLU A 91 -15.51 29.37 36.92
C GLU A 91 -15.51 30.24 35.64
N ASP A 92 -14.37 30.83 35.26
CA ASP A 92 -14.25 31.65 34.04
C ASP A 92 -14.33 30.80 32.75
N LEU A 93 -13.83 29.56 32.80
CA LEU A 93 -13.93 28.60 31.69
C LEU A 93 -15.38 28.14 31.45
N GLN A 94 -16.19 27.99 32.51
CA GLN A 94 -17.61 27.63 32.38
C GLN A 94 -18.46 28.79 31.85
N VAL A 95 -18.08 30.04 32.15
CA VAL A 95 -18.74 31.22 31.60
C VAL A 95 -18.44 31.36 30.10
N LEU A 96 -17.18 31.16 29.68
CA LEU A 96 -16.79 31.21 28.27
C LEU A 96 -17.36 30.02 27.45
N LEU A 97 -17.32 28.78 27.97
CA LEU A 97 -17.95 27.62 27.31
C LEU A 97 -19.49 27.71 27.32
N GLY A 98 -20.08 28.25 28.40
CA GLY A 98 -21.52 28.43 28.54
C GLY A 98 -22.09 29.43 27.54
N THR A 99 -21.33 30.47 27.17
CA THR A 99 -21.74 31.44 26.15
C THR A 99 -21.64 30.93 24.70
N MET A 100 -20.96 29.81 24.44
CA MET A 100 -20.88 29.21 23.10
C MET A 100 -21.86 28.06 22.89
N SER A 101 -22.57 27.60 23.94
CA SER A 101 -23.44 26.42 23.87
C SER A 101 -24.92 26.72 23.62
N VAL A 102 -25.32 27.98 23.39
CA VAL A 102 -26.74 28.34 23.22
C VAL A 102 -26.97 29.24 22.01
N GLU A 103 -26.62 28.74 20.82
CA GLU A 103 -27.26 29.15 19.55
C GLU A 103 -26.77 28.25 18.41
N ASP A 104 -27.33 27.03 18.34
CA ASP A 104 -27.59 26.33 17.06
C ASP A 104 -28.29 24.98 17.34
N SER A 105 -29.55 25.07 17.76
CA SER A 105 -30.51 23.98 17.59
C SER A 105 -31.50 24.38 16.50
N SER A 106 -31.14 24.14 15.23
CA SER A 106 -32.06 23.87 14.11
C SER A 106 -31.35 23.85 12.75
N LYS A 107 -30.60 22.78 12.49
CA LYS A 107 -30.46 22.09 11.18
C LYS A 107 -29.48 20.94 11.35
N GLU A 108 -29.89 19.74 10.92
CA GLU A 108 -29.05 18.55 10.84
C GLU A 108 -27.73 18.86 10.14
N LYS A 109 -26.65 18.99 10.92
CA LYS A 109 -25.29 18.79 10.42
C LYS A 109 -25.06 17.28 10.55
N SER A 110 -25.23 16.54 9.46
CA SER A 110 -24.54 15.26 9.36
C SER A 110 -23.04 15.59 9.39
N THR A 111 -22.43 15.49 10.56
CA THR A 111 -20.98 15.45 10.66
C THR A 111 -20.57 14.13 10.02
N LEU A 112 -20.33 14.19 8.71
CA LEU A 112 -19.90 13.05 7.92
C LEU A 112 -18.59 12.52 8.50
N ASP A 113 -18.67 11.43 9.25
CA ASP A 113 -17.50 10.76 9.83
C ASP A 113 -16.79 9.97 8.72
N LEU A 114 -15.81 10.63 8.08
CA LEU A 114 -14.96 10.02 7.06
C LEU A 114 -14.17 8.83 7.60
N GLY A 115 -13.84 8.83 8.90
CA GLY A 115 -13.16 7.71 9.54
C GLY A 115 -14.05 6.48 9.56
N ALA A 116 -15.31 6.61 9.97
CA ALA A 116 -16.27 5.52 9.92
C ALA A 116 -16.60 5.06 8.48
N LEU A 117 -16.64 6.00 7.54
CA LEU A 117 -16.99 5.72 6.14
C LEU A 117 -15.87 4.98 5.40
N LEU A 118 -14.63 5.41 5.57
CA LEU A 118 -13.44 4.90 4.86
C LEU A 118 -12.62 3.90 5.68
N ALA A 119 -13.05 3.55 6.90
CA ALA A 119 -12.34 2.59 7.73
C ALA A 119 -12.15 1.25 7.02
N THR A 120 -10.90 0.88 6.78
CA THR A 120 -10.48 -0.44 6.34
C THR A 120 -10.36 -1.36 7.56
N GLU A 121 -10.92 -2.56 7.46
CA GLU A 121 -10.79 -3.59 8.49
C GLU A 121 -10.41 -4.90 7.79
N ASP A 122 -9.35 -5.56 8.28
CA ASP A 122 -8.88 -6.82 7.71
C ASP A 122 -8.52 -7.81 8.83
N SER A 123 -9.27 -8.90 8.91
CA SER A 123 -9.02 -9.99 9.87
C SER A 123 -8.05 -11.05 9.36
N GLN A 124 -7.54 -10.91 8.13
CA GLN A 124 -6.67 -11.87 7.43
C GLN A 124 -7.31 -13.25 7.21
N LEU A 125 -8.63 -13.36 7.32
CA LEU A 125 -9.35 -14.60 7.05
C LEU A 125 -9.67 -14.75 5.56
N VAL A 126 -10.00 -13.64 4.90
CA VAL A 126 -10.47 -13.60 3.52
C VAL A 126 -9.85 -12.41 2.82
N SER A 127 -9.45 -12.58 1.56
CA SER A 127 -8.94 -11.53 0.68
C SER A 127 -9.85 -11.35 -0.54
N ILE A 128 -9.95 -10.11 -1.03
CA ILE A 128 -10.61 -9.79 -2.30
C ILE A 128 -9.56 -9.34 -3.31
N GLU A 129 -9.58 -9.94 -4.49
CA GLU A 129 -8.70 -9.60 -5.60
C GLU A 129 -9.49 -9.39 -6.89
N ASN A 130 -8.83 -8.89 -7.94
CA ASN A 130 -9.37 -8.76 -9.31
C ASN A 130 -10.76 -8.10 -9.38
N ILE A 131 -10.92 -7.00 -8.65
CA ILE A 131 -12.18 -6.27 -8.58
C ILE A 131 -12.36 -5.51 -9.89
N ALA A 132 -13.48 -5.78 -10.56
CA ALA A 132 -13.86 -5.13 -11.80
C ALA A 132 -15.32 -4.70 -11.72
N LEU A 133 -15.55 -3.43 -12.02
CA LEU A 133 -16.87 -2.84 -12.15
C LEU A 133 -17.11 -2.47 -13.61
N LYS A 134 -18.22 -2.95 -14.17
CA LYS A 134 -18.61 -2.67 -15.54
C LYS A 134 -20.02 -2.10 -15.58
N GLU A 135 -20.22 -1.07 -16.40
CA GLU A 135 -21.55 -0.59 -16.73
C GLU A 135 -22.16 -1.52 -17.80
N THR A 136 -23.26 -2.20 -17.47
CA THR A 136 -23.96 -3.08 -18.42
C THR A 136 -25.01 -2.27 -19.18
N ASP A 137 -25.88 -1.59 -18.43
CA ASP A 137 -26.90 -0.67 -18.93
C ASP A 137 -26.85 0.61 -18.09
N SER A 138 -27.52 1.68 -18.53
CA SER A 138 -27.61 2.96 -17.77
C SER A 138 -28.25 2.83 -16.37
N SER A 139 -28.80 1.66 -16.04
CA SER A 139 -29.46 1.37 -14.77
C SER A 139 -28.85 0.18 -14.02
N THR A 140 -27.85 -0.51 -14.56
CA THR A 140 -27.26 -1.70 -13.93
C THR A 140 -25.73 -1.72 -14.05
N LEU A 141 -25.09 -1.96 -12.91
CA LEU A 141 -23.65 -2.18 -12.82
C LEU A 141 -23.39 -3.67 -12.58
N SER A 142 -22.43 -4.24 -13.29
CA SER A 142 -21.92 -5.58 -13.04
C SER A 142 -20.64 -5.46 -12.21
N LEU A 143 -20.69 -5.96 -10.97
CA LEU A 143 -19.52 -6.11 -10.13
C LEU A 143 -19.02 -7.54 -10.21
N SER A 144 -17.72 -7.71 -10.43
CA SER A 144 -17.05 -9.00 -10.30
C SER A 144 -15.80 -8.87 -9.45
N PHE A 145 -15.55 -9.88 -8.60
CA PHE A 145 -14.34 -9.95 -7.80
C PHE A 145 -14.01 -11.39 -7.43
N ASP A 146 -12.75 -11.61 -7.12
CA ASP A 146 -12.19 -12.90 -6.74
C ASP A 146 -12.07 -12.97 -5.22
N LEU A 147 -12.79 -13.92 -4.62
CA LEU A 147 -12.82 -14.11 -3.18
C LEU A 147 -11.92 -15.27 -2.78
N ASN A 148 -10.88 -14.98 -2.00
CA ASN A 148 -9.88 -15.95 -1.56
C ASN A 148 -9.98 -16.20 -0.06
N ASN A 149 -9.99 -17.47 0.33
CA ASN A 149 -9.84 -17.87 1.73
C ASN A 149 -8.36 -18.02 2.05
N LEU A 150 -7.87 -17.20 3.00
CA LEU A 150 -6.48 -17.21 3.43
C LEU A 150 -6.19 -18.37 4.40
N ASP A 151 -7.21 -18.87 5.11
CA ASP A 151 -7.12 -20.07 5.94
C ASP A 151 -7.57 -21.33 5.18
N THR A 152 -6.62 -21.97 4.50
CA THR A 152 -6.88 -23.19 3.70
C THR A 152 -7.29 -24.42 4.51
N THR A 153 -7.32 -24.35 5.84
CA THR A 153 -7.66 -25.49 6.71
C THR A 153 -9.15 -25.64 6.95
N LYS A 154 -9.94 -24.57 6.80
CA LYS A 154 -11.38 -24.55 7.06
C LYS A 154 -12.12 -23.83 5.94
N SER A 155 -13.37 -24.21 5.69
CA SER A 155 -14.23 -23.42 4.82
C SER A 155 -14.74 -22.18 5.56
N VAL A 156 -14.85 -21.07 4.84
CA VAL A 156 -15.45 -19.82 5.33
C VAL A 156 -16.80 -19.63 4.66
N ASP A 157 -17.85 -19.48 5.47
CA ASP A 157 -19.18 -19.09 5.03
C ASP A 157 -19.48 -17.65 5.44
N GLY A 158 -20.22 -16.94 4.58
CA GLY A 158 -20.47 -15.52 4.79
C GLY A 158 -21.35 -14.87 3.74
N GLU A 159 -21.48 -13.56 3.87
CA GLU A 159 -22.22 -12.70 2.95
C GLU A 159 -21.42 -11.44 2.68
N ALA A 160 -21.36 -11.04 1.41
CA ALA A 160 -20.81 -9.77 0.99
C ALA A 160 -21.93 -8.71 0.99
N LEU A 161 -21.69 -7.55 1.58
CA LEU A 161 -22.56 -6.38 1.50
C LEU A 161 -21.86 -5.32 0.65
N ILE A 162 -22.60 -4.78 -0.30
CA ILE A 162 -22.08 -3.80 -1.25
C ILE A 162 -22.81 -2.48 -1.03
N SER A 163 -22.07 -1.39 -0.94
CA SER A 163 -22.62 -0.06 -0.83
C SER A 163 -21.84 0.90 -1.73
N LEU A 164 -22.54 1.85 -2.32
CA LEU A 164 -21.94 2.93 -3.09
C LEU A 164 -21.73 4.13 -2.17
N VAL A 165 -20.57 4.77 -2.30
CA VAL A 165 -20.26 6.04 -1.66
C VAL A 165 -20.42 7.11 -2.72
N THR A 166 -21.38 8.03 -2.55
CA THR A 166 -21.54 9.17 -3.45
C THR A 166 -20.44 10.20 -3.22
N ARG A 167 -20.22 11.09 -4.18
CA ARG A 167 -19.29 12.23 -4.05
C ARG A 167 -19.67 13.20 -2.93
N ASP A 168 -20.96 13.21 -2.57
CA ASP A 168 -21.48 13.96 -1.41
C ASP A 168 -21.23 13.24 -0.08
N GLY A 169 -20.56 12.08 -0.11
CA GLY A 169 -20.22 11.29 1.07
C GLY A 169 -21.38 10.45 1.62
N GLN A 170 -22.47 10.29 0.89
CA GLN A 170 -23.59 9.46 1.34
C GLN A 170 -23.35 8.00 0.98
N LEU A 171 -23.63 7.10 1.92
CA LEU A 171 -23.62 5.66 1.71
C LEU A 171 -24.99 5.22 1.19
N VAL A 172 -25.05 4.81 -0.07
CA VAL A 172 -26.25 4.24 -0.68
C VAL A 172 -26.08 2.73 -0.75
N SER A 173 -26.89 2.00 0.01
CA SER A 173 -26.92 0.54 -0.04
C SER A 173 -27.53 0.09 -1.36
N VAL A 174 -26.85 -0.79 -2.09
CA VAL A 174 -27.37 -1.36 -3.33
C VAL A 174 -27.86 -2.77 -3.05
N SER A 175 -29.16 -2.97 -3.26
CA SER A 175 -29.79 -4.28 -3.06
C SER A 175 -29.49 -5.20 -4.24
N ALA A 176 -28.33 -5.86 -4.22
CA ALA A 176 -28.05 -7.00 -5.08
C ALA A 176 -28.81 -8.26 -4.59
N ASP A 177 -28.98 -9.26 -5.46
CA ASP A 177 -29.62 -10.53 -5.07
C ASP A 177 -28.79 -11.21 -3.97
N SER A 178 -29.43 -11.47 -2.81
CA SER A 178 -28.73 -12.06 -1.65
C SER A 178 -28.14 -13.45 -1.96
N LYS A 179 -28.62 -14.14 -3.00
CA LYS A 179 -28.05 -15.44 -3.40
C LYS A 179 -26.65 -15.33 -4.00
N ASP A 180 -26.38 -14.25 -4.74
CA ASP A 180 -25.09 -14.05 -5.40
C ASP A 180 -24.03 -13.58 -4.40
N LEU A 181 -24.46 -12.90 -3.34
CA LEU A 181 -23.61 -12.33 -2.31
C LEU A 181 -23.30 -13.29 -1.15
N LYS A 182 -24.12 -14.31 -0.94
CA LYS A 182 -23.84 -15.38 0.02
C LYS A 182 -22.85 -16.39 -0.56
N PHE A 183 -21.89 -16.80 0.26
CA PHE A 183 -20.85 -17.71 -0.17
C PHE A 183 -20.48 -18.72 0.92
N LEU A 184 -19.97 -19.85 0.45
CA LEU A 184 -19.27 -20.84 1.26
C LEU A 184 -18.06 -21.27 0.42
N ILE A 185 -16.86 -20.98 0.91
CA ILE A 185 -15.63 -21.18 0.14
C ILE A 185 -14.61 -21.95 0.97
N SER A 186 -13.99 -22.97 0.36
CA SER A 186 -12.82 -23.62 0.96
C SER A 186 -11.51 -22.94 0.54
N ARG A 187 -11.46 -22.36 -0.66
CA ARG A 187 -10.25 -21.73 -1.21
C ARG A 187 -10.58 -20.47 -1.99
N PHE A 188 -11.42 -20.60 -3.01
CA PHE A 188 -11.67 -19.53 -3.98
C PHE A 188 -13.11 -19.56 -4.47
N LYS A 189 -13.70 -18.39 -4.69
CA LYS A 189 -14.94 -18.22 -5.46
C LYS A 189 -14.89 -16.90 -6.21
N LYS A 190 -15.18 -16.95 -7.50
CA LYS A 190 -15.49 -15.74 -8.26
C LYS A 190 -16.93 -15.32 -7.96
N VAL A 191 -17.09 -14.10 -7.48
CA VAL A 191 -18.41 -13.50 -7.21
C VAL A 191 -18.73 -12.57 -8.37
N VAL A 192 -19.95 -12.68 -8.88
CA VAL A 192 -20.48 -11.79 -9.91
C VAL A 192 -21.87 -11.36 -9.44
N ALA A 193 -22.09 -10.06 -9.29
CA ALA A 193 -23.34 -9.51 -8.81
C ALA A 193 -23.81 -8.39 -9.74
N ALA A 194 -25.12 -8.37 -10.02
CA ALA A 194 -25.77 -7.26 -10.68
C ALA A 194 -26.27 -6.26 -9.63
N LEU A 195 -25.78 -5.02 -9.73
CA LEU A 195 -26.07 -3.92 -8.84
C LEU A 195 -27.05 -2.97 -9.55
N PRO A 196 -28.34 -2.95 -9.16
CA PRO A 196 -29.26 -1.96 -9.70
C PRO A 196 -28.85 -0.56 -9.23
N MET A 197 -28.79 0.39 -10.15
CA MET A 197 -28.45 1.77 -9.80
C MET A 197 -29.62 2.42 -9.04
N PRO A 198 -29.37 3.15 -7.94
CA PRO A 198 -30.42 3.89 -7.23
C PRO A 198 -31.07 4.94 -8.13
N GLU A 199 -32.38 5.16 -7.97
CA GLU A 199 -33.09 6.21 -8.70
C GLU A 199 -32.38 7.57 -8.44
N ASN A 200 -32.15 8.35 -9.51
CA ASN A 200 -31.47 9.65 -9.48
C ASN A 200 -29.93 9.67 -9.25
N THR A 201 -29.22 8.53 -9.32
CA THR A 201 -27.74 8.52 -9.20
C THR A 201 -27.10 8.04 -10.51
N THR A 202 -26.15 8.80 -11.06
CA THR A 202 -25.34 8.38 -12.21
C THR A 202 -24.00 7.83 -11.73
N LEU A 203 -23.31 7.00 -12.52
CA LEU A 203 -21.95 6.53 -12.18
C LEU A 203 -20.98 7.70 -11.90
N LYS A 204 -21.19 8.86 -12.53
CA LYS A 204 -20.44 10.10 -12.29
C LYS A 204 -20.61 10.68 -10.88
N ASP A 205 -21.71 10.35 -10.21
CA ASP A 205 -22.01 10.87 -8.87
C ASP A 205 -21.46 9.93 -7.79
N VAL A 206 -20.98 8.75 -8.18
CA VAL A 206 -20.35 7.77 -7.28
C VAL A 206 -18.86 8.04 -7.19
N TYR A 207 -18.35 8.07 -5.96
CA TYR A 207 -16.93 8.20 -5.67
C TYR A 207 -16.26 6.83 -5.50
N ALA A 208 -16.84 5.98 -4.66
CA ALA A 208 -16.23 4.70 -4.29
C ALA A 208 -17.26 3.58 -4.12
N LEU A 209 -16.79 2.35 -4.26
CA LEU A 209 -17.49 1.12 -3.93
C LEU A 209 -16.98 0.62 -2.58
N ARG A 210 -17.87 0.41 -1.62
CA ARG A 210 -17.57 -0.20 -0.33
C ARG A 210 -18.03 -1.65 -0.35
N ILE A 211 -17.10 -2.56 -0.08
CA ILE A 211 -17.37 -4.00 0.05
C ILE A 211 -17.10 -4.41 1.50
N VAL A 212 -18.10 -5.02 2.12
CA VAL A 212 -18.00 -5.53 3.49
C VAL A 212 -18.29 -7.02 3.46
N ILE A 213 -17.37 -7.84 3.96
CA ILE A 213 -17.56 -9.27 4.11
C ILE A 213 -17.87 -9.58 5.57
N ASN A 214 -19.01 -10.22 5.79
CA ASN A 214 -19.39 -10.74 7.08
C ASN A 214 -19.28 -12.27 7.08
N SER A 215 -18.69 -12.83 8.13
CA SER A 215 -18.62 -14.28 8.38
C SER A 215 -18.88 -14.55 9.86
N GLY A 216 -19.72 -15.54 10.17
CA GLY A 216 -20.08 -15.88 11.55
C GLY A 216 -20.67 -14.73 12.37
N GLY A 217 -21.33 -13.76 11.72
CA GLY A 217 -21.92 -12.58 12.36
C GLY A 217 -20.93 -11.45 12.71
N LYS A 218 -19.69 -11.51 12.23
CA LYS A 218 -18.68 -10.44 12.38
C LYS A 218 -18.18 -9.98 11.02
N THR A 219 -17.80 -8.70 10.94
CA THR A 219 -17.10 -8.17 9.76
C THR A 219 -15.67 -8.69 9.76
N VAL A 220 -15.32 -9.43 8.71
CA VAL A 220 -13.99 -10.04 8.54
C VAL A 220 -13.12 -9.25 7.57
N LEU A 221 -13.75 -8.54 6.64
CA LEU A 221 -13.07 -7.63 5.73
C LEU A 221 -14.00 -6.46 5.44
N ARG A 222 -13.43 -5.27 5.37
CA ARG A 222 -14.09 -4.06 4.89
C ARG A 222 -13.09 -3.27 4.09
N ASP A 223 -13.45 -3.00 2.84
CA ASP A 223 -12.62 -2.23 1.93
C ASP A 223 -13.45 -1.20 1.17
N VAL A 224 -12.82 -0.08 0.82
CA VAL A 224 -13.43 1.03 0.10
C VAL A 224 -12.54 1.42 -1.07
N LEU A 225 -13.06 1.22 -2.28
CA LEU A 225 -12.30 1.31 -3.51
C LEU A 225 -12.87 2.42 -4.40
N PRO A 226 -12.07 3.41 -4.81
CA PRO A 226 -12.54 4.43 -5.75
C PRO A 226 -13.07 3.79 -7.03
N VAL A 227 -14.23 4.24 -7.52
CA VAL A 227 -14.83 3.66 -8.75
C VAL A 227 -13.88 3.81 -9.93
N GLU A 228 -13.14 4.92 -10.00
CA GLU A 228 -12.18 5.20 -11.07
C GLU A 228 -11.04 4.17 -11.17
N SER A 229 -10.69 3.46 -10.09
CA SER A 229 -9.63 2.44 -10.12
C SER A 229 -10.10 1.06 -10.57
N ILE A 230 -11.41 0.79 -10.48
CA ILE A 230 -12.01 -0.54 -10.75
C ILE A 230 -12.91 -0.55 -11.99
N LEU A 231 -13.21 0.63 -12.56
CA LEU A 231 -14.03 0.76 -13.76
C LEU A 231 -13.27 0.26 -14.99
N GLN A 232 -13.89 -0.65 -15.75
CA GLN A 232 -13.35 -1.23 -17.00
C GLN A 232 -14.17 -0.85 -18.24
#